data_AF-A0A1H0UD59-F1
#
_entry.id   AF-A0A1H0UD59-F1
#
_cell.length_a   1.000
_cell.length_b   1.000
_cell.length_c   1.000
_cell.angle_alpha   90.00
_cell.angle_beta   90.00
_cell.angle_gamma   90.00
#
_symmetry.space_group_name_H-M   'P 1'
#
loop_
_entity.id
_entity.type
_entity.pdbx_description
1 polymer ?
#
loop_
_entity_poly.entity_id
_entity_poly.type
_entity_poly.pdbx_seq_one_letter_code
_entity_poly.pdbx_strand_id
1 'polypeptide(L)'
;MLESNKKITYTSEELIKVLKHLNIMVVSFDKIGSYYGSKMNGNNDEEILKECDCETIRFMNDWKIPQRLSEIRAILSDKFDRTLGDDDMDDLERAMEGLKYWSKPNDKP
;
A
#
# COMPACT_ATOMS: atom_id res chain seq x y z
N MET A 1 -0.41 6.94 -23.60
CA MET A 1 -1.54 6.11 -23.14
C MET A 1 -2.33 5.59 -24.32
N LEU A 2 -2.33 4.27 -24.47
CA LEU A 2 -3.14 3.52 -25.43
C LEU A 2 -4.63 3.79 -25.18
N GLU A 3 -5.45 3.79 -26.23
CA GLU A 3 -6.90 3.98 -26.09
C GLU A 3 -7.53 2.91 -25.17
N SER A 4 -7.02 1.67 -25.21
CA SER A 4 -7.42 0.56 -24.33
C SER A 4 -7.19 0.86 -22.84
N ASN A 5 -6.15 1.62 -22.51
CA ASN A 5 -5.80 1.99 -21.14
C ASN A 5 -6.51 3.25 -20.62
N LYS A 6 -7.18 4.02 -21.48
CA LYS A 6 -7.92 5.21 -21.05
C LYS A 6 -9.16 4.90 -20.23
N LYS A 7 -9.74 3.70 -20.41
CA LYS A 7 -10.89 3.24 -19.64
C LYS A 7 -10.70 1.78 -19.27
N ILE A 8 -10.60 1.55 -17.97
CA ILE A 8 -10.39 0.22 -17.40
C ILE A 8 -11.63 -0.21 -16.66
N THR A 9 -12.01 -1.47 -16.83
CA THR A 9 -13.18 -2.07 -16.18
C THR A 9 -12.75 -3.25 -15.32
N TYR A 10 -13.30 -3.31 -14.11
CA TYR A 10 -13.13 -4.43 -13.19
C TYR A 10 -14.48 -5.04 -12.89
N THR A 11 -14.48 -6.33 -12.59
CA THR A 11 -15.64 -7.00 -12.00
C THR A 11 -15.86 -6.53 -10.57
N SER A 12 -17.09 -6.68 -10.08
CA SER A 12 -17.40 -6.42 -8.68
C SER A 12 -16.57 -7.31 -7.74
N GLU A 13 -16.34 -8.57 -8.10
CA GLU A 13 -15.57 -9.53 -7.30
C GLU A 13 -14.11 -9.11 -7.12
N GLU A 14 -13.46 -8.67 -8.21
CA GLU A 14 -12.09 -8.14 -8.18
C GLU A 14 -11.99 -6.92 -7.26
N LEU A 15 -12.91 -5.95 -7.41
CA LEU A 15 -12.91 -4.75 -6.57
C LEU A 15 -13.22 -5.05 -5.10
N ILE A 16 -14.17 -5.97 -4.84
CA ILE A 16 -14.48 -6.40 -3.47
C ILE A 16 -13.24 -7.06 -2.83
N LYS A 17 -12.46 -7.84 -3.57
CA LYS A 17 -11.22 -8.43 -3.06
C LYS A 17 -10.21 -7.35 -2.69
N VAL A 18 -10.00 -6.35 -3.55
CA VAL A 18 -9.14 -5.19 -3.27
C VAL A 18 -9.60 -4.44 -2.02
N LEU A 19 -10.90 -4.11 -1.95
CA LEU A 19 -11.47 -3.37 -0.83
C LEU A 19 -11.38 -4.13 0.50
N LYS A 20 -11.54 -5.47 0.49
CA LYS A 20 -11.34 -6.29 1.69
C LYS A 20 -9.91 -6.17 2.22
N HIS A 21 -8.91 -6.22 1.34
CA HIS A 21 -7.51 -6.07 1.75
C HIS A 21 -7.22 -4.67 2.28
N LEU A 22 -7.69 -3.62 1.60
CA LEU A 22 -7.52 -2.24 2.06
C LEU A 22 -8.23 -1.99 3.39
N ASN A 23 -9.45 -2.52 3.57
CA ASN A 23 -10.21 -2.32 4.79
C ASN A 23 -9.53 -2.97 6.01
N ILE A 24 -8.91 -4.14 5.85
CA ILE A 24 -8.09 -4.75 6.91
C ILE A 24 -6.98 -3.79 7.34
N MET A 25 -6.26 -3.20 6.38
CA MET A 25 -5.16 -2.27 6.66
C MET A 25 -5.67 -1.00 7.37
N VAL A 26 -6.61 -0.29 6.76
CA VAL A 26 -7.12 1.01 7.25
C VAL A 26 -7.71 0.88 8.65
N VAL A 27 -8.60 -0.08 8.86
CA VAL A 27 -9.27 -0.26 10.16
C VAL A 27 -8.28 -0.70 11.24
N SER A 28 -7.28 -1.51 10.90
CA SER A 28 -6.31 -1.98 11.90
C SER A 28 -5.33 -0.87 12.29
N PHE A 29 -4.84 -0.08 11.33
CA PHE A 29 -3.99 1.07 11.63
C PHE A 29 -4.71 2.12 12.49
N ASP A 30 -5.98 2.41 12.17
CA ASP A 30 -6.81 3.31 12.98
C ASP A 30 -6.96 2.81 14.43
N LYS A 31 -7.23 1.51 14.60
CA LYS A 31 -7.36 0.90 15.93
C LYS A 31 -6.06 0.88 16.72
N ILE A 32 -4.94 0.53 16.09
CA ILE A 32 -3.61 0.55 16.72
C ILE A 32 -3.28 1.97 17.16
N GLY A 33 -3.37 2.93 16.23
CA GLY A 33 -3.10 4.35 16.51
C GLY A 33 -3.99 4.91 17.62
N SER A 34 -5.30 4.64 17.56
CA SER A 34 -6.24 5.08 18.59
C SER A 34 -5.93 4.48 19.96
N TYR A 35 -5.62 3.19 20.02
CA TYR A 35 -5.31 2.50 21.27
C TYR A 35 -4.07 3.08 21.95
N TYR A 36 -2.95 3.17 21.23
CA TYR A 36 -1.70 3.70 21.79
C TYR A 36 -1.76 5.22 22.02
N GLY A 37 -2.44 5.97 21.15
CA GLY A 37 -2.68 7.40 21.34
C GLY A 37 -3.45 7.69 22.62
N SER A 38 -4.43 6.85 22.98
CA SER A 38 -5.19 7.00 24.23
C SER A 38 -4.37 6.76 25.50
N LYS A 39 -3.20 6.12 25.39
CA LYS A 39 -2.29 5.85 26.52
C LYS A 39 -1.28 6.96 26.77
N MET A 40 -1.05 7.84 25.79
CA MET A 40 -0.08 8.92 25.92
C MET A 40 -0.54 9.93 26.98
N ASN A 41 0.37 10.29 27.87
CA ASN A 41 0.10 11.17 29.01
C ASN A 41 1.28 12.10 29.36
N GLY A 42 2.31 12.14 28.52
CA GLY A 42 3.46 13.03 28.66
C GLY A 42 4.64 12.47 29.45
N ASN A 43 4.45 11.44 30.29
CA ASN A 43 5.53 10.91 31.13
C ASN A 43 6.31 9.77 30.43
N ASN A 44 5.65 8.96 29.59
CA ASN A 44 6.21 7.77 28.95
C ASN A 44 5.93 7.69 27.43
N ASP A 45 5.63 8.80 26.78
CA ASP A 45 5.14 8.79 25.40
C ASP A 45 6.15 8.17 24.41
N GLU A 46 7.46 8.31 24.65
CA GLU A 46 8.49 7.68 23.81
C GLU A 46 8.44 6.14 23.88
N GLU A 47 8.21 5.58 25.06
CA GLU A 47 8.07 4.12 25.24
C GLU A 47 6.79 3.62 24.58
N ILE A 48 5.68 4.34 24.76
CA ILE A 48 4.38 4.04 24.14
C ILE A 48 4.49 4.10 22.60
N LEU A 49 5.22 5.07 22.05
CA LEU A 49 5.48 5.16 20.61
C LEU A 49 6.28 3.95 20.12
N LYS A 50 7.33 3.54 20.83
CA LYS A 50 8.11 2.33 20.47
C LYS A 50 7.24 1.06 20.50
N GLU A 51 6.34 0.93 21.47
CA GLU A 51 5.38 -0.18 21.51
C GLU A 51 4.41 -0.14 20.33
N CYS A 52 3.90 1.06 19.98
CA CYS A 52 3.03 1.26 18.83
C CYS A 52 3.72 0.86 17.51
N ASP A 53 4.98 1.23 17.33
CA ASP A 53 5.79 0.85 16.17
C ASP A 53 6.00 -0.67 16.11
N CYS A 54 6.36 -1.29 17.24
CA CYS A 54 6.49 -2.74 17.35
C CYS A 54 5.18 -3.47 17.00
N GLU A 55 4.04 -3.00 17.52
CA GLU A 55 2.73 -3.58 17.24
C GLU A 55 2.35 -3.42 15.77
N THR A 56 2.63 -2.27 15.18
CA THR A 56 2.38 -2.01 13.76
C THR A 56 3.19 -2.96 12.89
N ILE A 57 4.48 -3.15 13.18
CA ILE A 57 5.35 -4.10 12.48
C ILE A 57 4.84 -5.53 12.66
N ARG A 58 4.45 -5.92 13.88
CA ARG A 58 3.87 -7.25 14.16
C ARG A 58 2.61 -7.48 13.35
N PHE A 59 1.67 -6.53 13.36
CA PHE A 59 0.47 -6.57 12.54
C PHE A 59 0.81 -6.73 11.05
N MET A 60 1.75 -5.94 10.53
CA MET A 60 2.16 -6.01 9.13
C MET A 60 2.68 -7.41 8.74
N ASN A 61 3.48 -8.02 9.60
CA ASN A 61 4.06 -9.34 9.37
C ASN A 61 3.01 -10.46 9.51
N ASP A 62 2.31 -10.52 10.64
CA ASP A 62 1.38 -11.61 10.97
C ASP A 62 0.17 -11.63 10.04
N TRP A 63 -0.31 -10.44 9.63
CA TRP A 63 -1.45 -10.30 8.72
C TRP A 63 -1.05 -10.26 7.26
N LYS A 64 0.25 -10.46 6.95
CA LYS A 64 0.79 -10.53 5.59
C LYS A 64 0.44 -9.30 4.74
N ILE A 65 0.58 -8.11 5.33
CA ILE A 65 0.22 -6.84 4.68
C ILE A 65 1.00 -6.62 3.37
N PRO A 66 2.33 -6.89 3.29
CA PRO A 66 3.04 -6.79 2.01
C PRO A 66 2.47 -7.69 0.91
N GLN A 67 2.08 -8.92 1.24
CA GLN A 67 1.48 -9.85 0.27
C GLN A 67 0.12 -9.34 -0.20
N ARG A 68 -0.71 -8.81 0.71
CA ARG A 68 -2.01 -8.21 0.37
C ARG A 68 -1.85 -6.99 -0.53
N LEU A 69 -0.86 -6.14 -0.29
CA LEU A 69 -0.53 -5.00 -1.17
C LEU A 69 -0.08 -5.47 -2.56
N SER A 70 0.72 -6.53 -2.62
CA SER A 70 1.10 -7.16 -3.89
C SER A 70 -0.12 -7.70 -4.65
N GLU A 71 -1.04 -8.37 -3.96
CA GLU A 71 -2.29 -8.85 -4.55
C GLU A 71 -3.18 -7.71 -5.04
N ILE A 72 -3.32 -6.63 -4.27
CA ILE A 72 -4.04 -5.42 -4.70
C ILE A 72 -3.40 -4.87 -5.98
N ARG A 73 -2.08 -4.68 -6.00
CA ARG A 73 -1.36 -4.17 -7.16
C ARG A 73 -1.55 -5.08 -8.37
N ALA A 74 -1.48 -6.40 -8.19
CA ALA A 74 -1.69 -7.35 -9.27
C ALA A 74 -3.09 -7.18 -9.88
N ILE A 75 -4.15 -7.21 -9.06
CA ILE A 75 -5.53 -7.05 -9.53
C ILE A 75 -5.70 -5.72 -10.28
N LEU A 76 -5.24 -4.62 -9.69
CA LEU A 76 -5.42 -3.29 -10.28
C LEU A 76 -4.60 -3.10 -11.55
N SER A 77 -3.41 -3.69 -11.65
CA SER A 77 -2.55 -3.50 -12.83
C SER A 77 -2.75 -4.54 -13.94
N ASP A 78 -3.48 -5.62 -13.67
CA ASP A 78 -3.78 -6.71 -14.62
C ASP A 78 -4.57 -6.25 -15.85
N LYS A 79 -5.43 -5.24 -15.69
CA LYS A 79 -6.31 -4.76 -16.77
C LYS A 79 -5.65 -3.77 -17.72
N PHE A 80 -4.40 -3.40 -17.47
CA PHE A 80 -3.65 -2.53 -18.36
C PHE A 80 -3.04 -3.34 -19.50
N ASP A 81 -3.22 -2.84 -20.72
CA ASP A 81 -2.44 -3.24 -21.88
C ASP A 81 -0.97 -2.88 -21.65
N ARG A 82 -0.09 -3.86 -21.88
CA ARG A 82 1.35 -3.82 -21.66
C ARG A 82 2.16 -3.67 -22.95
N THR A 83 1.49 -3.36 -24.06
CA THR A 83 2.16 -3.09 -25.32
C THR A 83 3.10 -1.88 -25.16
N LEU A 84 4.37 -2.09 -25.50
CA LEU A 84 5.40 -1.06 -25.39
C LEU A 84 5.21 0.02 -26.47
N GLY A 85 5.52 1.26 -26.10
CA GLY A 85 5.60 2.37 -27.05
C GLY A 85 6.98 2.49 -27.69
N ASP A 86 7.19 3.56 -28.45
CA ASP A 86 8.47 3.85 -29.13
C ASP A 86 9.65 4.09 -28.15
N ASP A 87 9.35 4.34 -26.88
CA ASP A 87 10.30 4.56 -25.79
C ASP A 87 10.59 3.30 -24.96
N ASP A 88 10.18 2.13 -25.44
CA ASP A 88 10.37 0.82 -24.78
C ASP A 88 9.72 0.70 -23.39
N MET A 89 8.71 1.55 -23.11
CA MET A 89 7.94 1.53 -21.86
C MET A 89 6.47 1.21 -22.12
N ASP A 90 5.80 0.58 -21.16
CA ASP A 90 4.34 0.54 -21.11
C ASP A 90 3.74 1.80 -20.45
N ASP A 91 2.40 1.92 -20.48
CA ASP A 91 1.71 3.08 -19.88
C ASP A 91 1.85 3.19 -18.35
N LEU A 92 1.95 2.06 -17.65
CA LEU A 92 2.14 2.04 -16.20
C LEU A 92 3.58 2.37 -15.82
N GLU A 93 4.57 1.87 -16.56
CA GLU A 93 5.98 2.22 -16.38
C GLU A 93 6.19 3.72 -16.56
N ARG A 94 5.66 4.29 -17.64
CA ARG A 94 5.66 5.76 -17.83
C ARG A 94 4.97 6.50 -16.70
N ALA A 95 3.82 6.02 -16.23
CA ALA A 95 3.10 6.69 -15.15
C ALA A 95 3.81 6.57 -13.78
N MET A 96 4.66 5.56 -13.60
CA MET A 96 5.45 5.33 -12.39
C MET A 96 6.87 5.93 -12.49
N GLU A 97 7.20 6.54 -13.62
CA GLU A 97 8.49 7.19 -13.82
C GLU A 97 8.69 8.32 -12.80
N GLY A 98 9.88 8.39 -12.22
CA GLY A 98 10.22 9.40 -11.21
C GLY A 98 9.68 9.14 -9.80
N LEU A 99 8.92 8.05 -9.57
CA LEU A 99 8.61 7.62 -8.21
C LEU A 99 9.89 7.26 -7.45
N LYS A 100 10.01 7.77 -6.23
CA LYS A 100 11.12 7.47 -5.33
C LYS A 100 10.79 6.25 -4.49
N TYR A 101 11.71 5.31 -4.44
CA TYR A 101 11.59 4.11 -3.63
C TYR A 101 12.60 4.14 -2.50
N TRP A 102 12.20 3.60 -1.35
CA TRP A 102 13.16 3.35 -0.27
C TRP A 102 14.28 2.44 -0.76
N SER A 103 15.53 2.85 -0.57
CA SER A 103 16.71 2.06 -0.98
C SER A 103 17.52 1.53 0.20
N LYS A 104 17.74 2.35 1.23
CA LYS A 104 18.58 2.03 2.38
C LYS A 104 18.18 2.84 3.62
N PRO A 105 18.64 2.45 4.83
CA PRO A 105 18.42 3.25 6.03
C PRO A 105 18.91 4.70 5.88
N ASN A 106 18.17 5.65 6.45
CA ASN A 106 18.38 7.11 6.36
C ASN A 106 18.17 7.74 4.97
N ASP A 107 17.68 6.97 4.00
CA ASP A 107 17.22 7.54 2.74
C ASP A 107 15.99 8.40 2.98
N LYS A 108 16.02 9.65 2.50
CA LYS A 108 14.91 10.59 2.63
C LYS A 108 14.19 10.69 1.29
N PRO A 109 12.86 10.54 1.26
CA PRO A 109 12.08 10.75 0.04
C PRO A 109 12.23 12.18 -0.47
#